data_AF-A0A959I969-F1
#
_entry.id   AF-A0A959I969-F1
#
_cell.length_a   1.000
_cell.length_b   1.000
_cell.length_c   1.000
_cell.angle_alpha   90.00
_cell.angle_beta   90.00
_cell.angle_gamma   90.00
#
_symmetry.space_group_name_H-M   'P 1'
#
loop_
_entity.id
_entity.type
_entity.pdbx_description
1 polymer ?
#
loop_
_entity_poly.entity_id
_entity_poly.type
_entity_poly.pdbx_seq_one_letter_code
_entity_poly.pdbx_strand_id
1 'polypeptide(L)'
;DAYIAEQKLDAGLVRLMADIKERDGRHRSDEPIDWEKQHALDRRNQQQIDSLYRQHGAYVGRSLVGEKFEFVMFQVIQHSDPERMDAYLPVVAQAVEENEVSDTALKYLLDRIYALREGYQIFGSQQGVPGGTPEQIRSVKEKYQLR
;
A
#
# COMPACT_ATOMS: atom_id res chain seq x y z
N ASP A 1 -3.91 16.66 -19.31
CA ASP A 1 -4.54 15.39 -18.92
C ASP A 1 -5.90 15.73 -18.36
N ALA A 2 -6.98 15.20 -18.94
CA ALA A 2 -8.36 15.49 -18.52
C ALA A 2 -8.58 15.13 -17.05
N TYR A 3 -7.95 14.04 -16.59
CA TYR A 3 -8.01 13.58 -15.21
C TYR A 3 -7.55 14.64 -14.20
N ILE A 4 -6.37 15.22 -14.43
CA ILE A 4 -5.79 16.26 -13.56
C ILE A 4 -6.65 17.52 -13.59
N ALA A 5 -7.13 17.92 -14.76
CA ALA A 5 -7.87 19.16 -14.94
C ALA A 5 -9.27 19.10 -14.30
N GLU A 6 -9.99 18.00 -14.48
CA GLU A 6 -11.34 17.78 -13.93
C GLU A 6 -11.34 17.77 -12.41
N GLN A 7 -10.31 17.18 -11.80
CA GLN A 7 -10.19 17.04 -10.34
C GLN A 7 -9.34 18.14 -9.68
N LYS A 8 -8.81 19.09 -10.47
CA LYS A 8 -7.94 20.19 -10.01
C LYS A 8 -6.73 19.71 -9.21
N LEU A 9 -6.12 18.62 -9.64
CA LEU A 9 -5.01 17.97 -8.94
C LEU A 9 -3.66 18.63 -9.26
N ASP A 10 -2.67 18.40 -8.39
CA ASP A 10 -1.30 18.79 -8.68
C ASP A 10 -0.70 17.89 -9.78
N ALA A 11 -0.38 18.51 -10.93
CA ALA A 11 0.08 17.77 -12.09
C ALA A 11 1.46 17.13 -11.90
N GLY A 12 2.30 17.65 -11.01
CA GLY A 12 3.61 17.08 -10.70
C GLY A 12 3.47 15.81 -9.87
N LEU A 13 2.68 15.89 -8.81
CA LEU A 13 2.40 14.79 -7.89
C LEU A 13 1.69 13.63 -8.61
N VAL A 14 0.67 13.92 -9.43
CA VAL A 14 -0.05 12.87 -10.17
C VAL A 14 0.88 12.14 -11.14
N ARG A 15 1.75 12.87 -11.87
CA ARG A 15 2.74 12.24 -12.76
C ARG A 15 3.75 11.41 -11.99
N LEU A 16 4.24 11.93 -10.86
CA LEU A 16 5.15 11.19 -9.99
C LEU A 16 4.52 9.88 -9.48
N MET A 17 3.26 9.91 -9.06
CA MET A 17 2.55 8.71 -8.61
C MET A 17 2.29 7.73 -9.76
N ALA A 18 2.04 8.22 -10.97
CA ALA A 18 1.98 7.37 -12.16
C ALA A 18 3.32 6.66 -12.42
N ASP A 19 4.44 7.37 -12.32
CA ASP A 19 5.78 6.80 -12.49
C ASP A 19 6.14 5.79 -11.37
N ILE A 20 5.72 6.05 -10.12
CA ILE A 20 5.88 5.10 -9.01
C ILE A 20 5.09 3.82 -9.31
N LYS A 21 3.82 3.96 -9.70
CA LYS A 21 2.94 2.83 -10.04
C LYS A 21 3.51 1.98 -11.17
N GLU A 22 4.03 2.62 -12.22
CA GLU A 22 4.63 1.92 -13.35
C GLU A 22 5.86 1.09 -12.89
N ARG A 23 6.74 1.70 -12.10
CA ARG A 23 7.93 1.02 -11.57
C ARG A 23 7.60 -0.10 -10.59
N ASP A 24 6.55 0.08 -9.79
CA ASP A 24 6.13 -0.93 -8.82
C ASP A 24 5.74 -2.25 -9.49
N GLY A 25 5.15 -2.21 -10.69
CA GLY A 25 4.75 -3.41 -11.43
C GLY A 25 5.75 -3.91 -12.49
N ARG A 26 6.80 -3.14 -12.82
CA ARG A 26 7.53 -3.26 -14.10
C ARG A 26 8.12 -4.65 -14.38
N HIS A 27 8.72 -5.30 -13.39
CA HIS A 27 9.41 -6.58 -13.56
C HIS A 27 8.68 -7.74 -12.88
N ARG A 28 7.52 -7.48 -12.25
CA ARG A 28 6.75 -8.51 -11.51
C ARG A 28 6.04 -9.52 -12.42
N SER A 29 5.93 -9.22 -13.72
CA SER A 29 5.35 -10.10 -14.74
C SER A 29 6.39 -10.65 -15.73
N ASP A 30 7.68 -10.44 -15.48
CA ASP A 30 8.74 -11.00 -16.32
C ASP A 30 8.78 -12.54 -16.15
N GLU A 31 9.16 -13.26 -17.22
CA GLU A 31 9.29 -14.72 -17.19
C GLU A 31 10.72 -15.14 -17.62
N PRO A 32 11.59 -15.59 -16.68
CA PRO A 32 11.39 -15.60 -15.22
C PRO A 32 11.42 -14.19 -14.61
N ILE A 33 10.83 -14.02 -13.42
CA ILE A 33 10.82 -12.74 -12.71
C ILE A 33 12.26 -12.32 -12.35
N ASP A 34 12.64 -11.10 -12.73
CA ASP A 34 13.91 -10.49 -12.37
C ASP A 34 13.78 -9.70 -11.04
N TRP A 35 13.96 -10.42 -9.92
CA TRP A 35 13.87 -9.84 -8.59
C TRP A 35 14.94 -8.81 -8.30
N GLU A 36 16.13 -8.90 -8.91
CA GLU A 36 17.19 -7.91 -8.72
C GLU A 36 16.75 -6.55 -9.26
N LYS A 37 16.22 -6.53 -10.50
CA LYS A 37 15.68 -5.31 -11.10
C LYS A 37 14.46 -4.81 -10.34
N GLN A 38 13.54 -5.69 -9.95
CA GLN A 38 12.35 -5.27 -9.20
C GLN A 38 12.73 -4.66 -7.84
N HIS A 39 13.63 -5.29 -7.08
CA HIS A 39 14.06 -4.76 -5.78
C HIS A 39 14.79 -3.43 -5.88
N ALA A 40 15.52 -3.16 -6.98
CA ALA A 40 16.09 -1.85 -7.22
C ALA A 40 15.00 -0.77 -7.40
N LEU A 41 13.92 -1.08 -8.11
CA LEU A 41 12.76 -0.19 -8.26
C LEU A 41 11.98 -0.02 -6.96
N ASP A 42 11.79 -1.10 -6.20
CA ASP A 42 11.09 -1.09 -4.91
C ASP A 42 11.81 -0.16 -3.92
N ARG A 43 13.13 -0.28 -3.77
CA ARG A 43 13.92 0.63 -2.90
C ARG A 43 13.78 2.10 -3.31
N ARG A 44 13.79 2.38 -4.62
CA ARG A 44 13.60 3.74 -5.14
C ARG A 44 12.19 4.26 -4.83
N ASN A 45 11.16 3.43 -5.03
CA ASN A 45 9.78 3.79 -4.75
C ASN A 45 9.56 4.04 -3.26
N GLN A 46 10.11 3.18 -2.39
CA GLN A 46 10.06 3.34 -0.93
C GLN A 46 10.63 4.68 -0.49
N GLN A 47 11.82 5.06 -0.98
CA GLN A 47 12.43 6.37 -0.66
C GLN A 47 11.56 7.56 -1.10
N GLN A 48 10.89 7.44 -2.25
CA GLN A 48 10.00 8.49 -2.74
C GLN A 48 8.72 8.58 -1.92
N ILE A 49 8.12 7.45 -1.53
CA ILE A 49 6.97 7.43 -0.63
C ILE A 49 7.36 8.02 0.74
N ASP A 50 8.53 7.67 1.29
CA ASP A 50 9.03 8.26 2.54
C ASP A 50 9.20 9.78 2.42
N SER A 51 9.68 10.27 1.27
CA SER A 51 9.80 11.70 1.01
C SER A 51 8.45 12.40 0.89
N LEU A 52 7.51 11.80 0.15
CA LEU A 52 6.17 12.34 -0.04
C LEU A 52 5.41 12.38 1.29
N TYR A 53 5.49 11.33 2.09
CA TYR A 53 4.90 11.31 3.42
C TYR A 53 5.47 12.43 4.30
N ARG A 54 6.80 12.63 4.33
CA ARG A 54 7.42 13.73 5.07
C ARG A 54 6.99 15.12 4.58
N GLN A 55 6.76 15.27 3.27
CA GLN A 55 6.37 16.55 2.68
C GLN A 55 4.90 16.90 2.94
N HIS A 56 4.01 15.92 2.84
CA HIS A 56 2.57 16.12 2.97
C HIS A 56 2.07 15.94 4.41
N GLY A 57 2.80 15.21 5.25
CA GLY A 57 2.41 14.88 6.62
C GLY A 57 1.28 13.86 6.73
N ALA A 58 0.82 13.30 5.61
CA ALA A 58 -0.31 12.39 5.51
C ALA A 58 -0.14 11.40 4.36
N TYR A 59 -1.02 10.41 4.29
CA TYR A 59 -1.10 9.48 3.17
C TYR A 59 -1.41 10.24 1.85
N VAL A 60 -0.68 9.92 0.78
CA VAL A 60 -0.93 10.52 -0.54
C VAL A 60 -2.07 9.76 -1.24
N GLY A 61 -3.29 10.11 -0.86
CA GLY A 61 -4.51 9.43 -1.28
C GLY A 61 -5.39 10.24 -2.22
N ARG A 62 -6.66 9.84 -2.27
CA ARG A 62 -7.69 10.35 -3.18
C ARG A 62 -7.77 11.88 -3.25
N SER A 63 -7.65 12.61 -2.14
CA SER A 63 -7.76 14.09 -2.21
C SER A 63 -6.58 14.75 -2.92
N LEU A 64 -5.40 14.12 -2.89
CA LEU A 64 -4.18 14.67 -3.49
C LEU A 64 -3.94 14.18 -4.92
N VAL A 65 -4.31 12.94 -5.21
CA VAL A 65 -3.96 12.27 -6.48
C VAL A 65 -5.15 11.63 -7.18
N GLY A 66 -6.34 11.73 -6.59
CA GLY A 66 -7.59 11.17 -7.07
C GLY A 66 -7.64 9.63 -6.99
N GLU A 67 -8.82 9.09 -7.24
CA GLU A 67 -9.12 7.65 -7.07
C GLU A 67 -8.22 6.74 -7.93
N LYS A 68 -7.76 7.22 -9.08
CA LYS A 68 -6.90 6.45 -10.00
C LYS A 68 -5.56 6.07 -9.37
N PHE A 69 -5.04 6.90 -8.45
CA PHE A 69 -3.72 6.73 -7.86
C PHE A 69 -3.75 6.58 -6.33
N GLU A 70 -4.93 6.54 -5.71
CA GLU A 70 -5.08 6.46 -4.26
C GLU A 70 -4.43 5.22 -3.64
N PHE A 71 -4.29 4.12 -4.39
CA PHE A 71 -3.68 2.87 -3.91
C PHE A 71 -2.15 2.82 -4.04
N VAL A 72 -1.53 3.76 -4.76
CA VAL A 72 -0.10 3.64 -5.16
C VAL A 72 0.82 3.67 -3.94
N MET A 73 0.56 4.54 -2.97
CA MET A 73 1.36 4.60 -1.75
C MET A 73 1.27 3.29 -0.96
N PHE A 74 0.07 2.74 -0.79
CA PHE A 74 -0.13 1.41 -0.21
C PHE A 74 0.61 0.30 -0.96
N GLN A 75 0.59 0.30 -2.31
CA GLN A 75 1.26 -0.73 -3.11
C GLN A 75 2.75 -0.81 -2.81
N VAL A 76 3.41 0.34 -2.73
CA VAL A 76 4.84 0.41 -2.36
C VAL A 76 5.05 -0.07 -0.92
N ILE A 77 4.17 0.29 0.01
CA ILE A 77 4.26 -0.11 1.43
C ILE A 77 4.14 -1.64 1.57
N GLN A 78 3.16 -2.30 0.94
CA GLN A 78 3.01 -3.76 1.04
C GLN A 78 4.16 -4.55 0.40
N HIS A 79 4.90 -3.94 -0.52
CA HIS A 79 6.10 -4.52 -1.15
C HIS A 79 7.41 -4.20 -0.40
N SER A 80 7.33 -3.54 0.77
CA SER A 80 8.50 -3.20 1.58
C SER A 80 8.89 -4.27 2.60
N ASP A 81 9.84 -3.94 3.47
CA ASP A 81 10.21 -4.75 4.63
C ASP A 81 9.15 -4.69 5.76
N PRO A 82 9.08 -5.71 6.64
CA PRO A 82 8.10 -5.74 7.73
C PRO A 82 8.18 -4.53 8.67
N GLU A 83 9.35 -3.96 8.89
CA GLU A 83 9.55 -2.80 9.76
C GLU A 83 8.88 -1.55 9.17
N ARG A 84 9.02 -1.32 7.87
CA ARG A 84 8.35 -0.24 7.16
C ARG A 84 6.84 -0.47 7.09
N MET A 85 6.38 -1.70 6.87
CA MET A 85 4.94 -2.02 6.92
C MET A 85 4.32 -1.64 8.27
N ASP A 86 4.96 -2.00 9.38
CA ASP A 86 4.51 -1.63 10.73
C ASP A 86 4.48 -0.11 10.93
N ALA A 87 5.51 0.59 10.47
CA ALA A 87 5.61 2.05 10.59
C ALA A 87 4.48 2.79 9.84
N TYR A 88 4.07 2.27 8.68
CA TYR A 88 3.00 2.86 7.87
C TYR A 88 1.60 2.32 8.18
N LEU A 89 1.48 1.23 8.94
CA LEU A 89 0.18 0.68 9.32
C LEU A 89 -0.79 1.72 9.93
N PRO A 90 -0.40 2.55 10.92
CA PRO A 90 -1.29 3.60 11.44
C PRO A 90 -1.62 4.67 10.38
N VAL A 91 -0.70 4.97 9.46
CA VAL A 91 -0.92 5.93 8.37
C VAL A 91 -1.97 5.43 7.38
N VAL A 92 -1.91 4.14 7.00
CA VAL A 92 -2.90 3.51 6.12
C VAL A 92 -4.25 3.38 6.82
N ALA A 93 -4.27 3.08 8.13
CA ALA A 93 -5.50 3.01 8.89
C ALA A 93 -6.22 4.37 8.94
N GLN A 94 -5.49 5.44 9.25
CA GLN A 94 -6.03 6.80 9.22
C GLN A 94 -6.53 7.19 7.82
N ALA A 95 -5.79 6.84 6.76
CA ALA A 95 -6.22 7.11 5.39
C ALA A 95 -7.55 6.43 5.02
N VAL A 96 -7.82 5.24 5.55
CA VAL A 96 -9.12 4.56 5.37
C VAL A 96 -10.23 5.31 6.09
N GLU A 97 -10.00 5.75 7.33
CA GLU A 97 -10.97 6.55 8.10
C GLU A 97 -11.29 7.88 7.41
N GLU A 98 -10.29 8.51 6.80
CA GLU A 98 -10.39 9.78 6.07
C GLU A 98 -10.95 9.62 4.64
N ASN A 99 -11.24 8.38 4.19
CA ASN A 99 -11.64 8.05 2.83
C ASN A 99 -10.61 8.47 1.75
N GLU A 100 -9.33 8.44 2.12
CA GLU A 100 -8.19 8.69 1.22
C GLU A 100 -7.78 7.44 0.44
N VAL A 101 -8.15 6.25 0.91
CA VAL A 101 -7.98 4.95 0.22
C VAL A 101 -9.08 3.99 0.69
N SER A 102 -9.50 3.03 -0.15
CA SER A 102 -10.44 1.99 0.30
C SER A 102 -9.84 1.12 1.42
N ASP A 103 -10.73 0.65 2.31
CA ASP A 103 -10.47 -0.34 3.38
C ASP A 103 -9.72 -1.61 2.93
N THR A 104 -9.78 -1.94 1.64
CA THR A 104 -9.01 -3.04 1.04
C THR A 104 -7.50 -2.86 1.25
N ALA A 105 -6.99 -1.63 1.19
CA ALA A 105 -5.56 -1.36 1.43
C ALA A 105 -5.13 -1.79 2.84
N LEU A 106 -5.92 -1.44 3.85
CA LEU A 106 -5.63 -1.84 5.24
C LEU A 106 -5.74 -3.35 5.43
N LYS A 107 -6.78 -3.98 4.87
CA LYS A 107 -6.97 -5.44 4.94
C LYS A 107 -5.79 -6.20 4.32
N TYR A 108 -5.31 -5.75 3.17
CA TYR A 108 -4.19 -6.38 2.46
C TYR A 108 -2.87 -6.17 3.21
N LEU A 109 -2.66 -4.96 3.76
CA LEU A 109 -1.46 -4.69 4.56
C LEU A 109 -1.44 -5.58 5.81
N LEU A 110 -2.58 -5.74 6.50
CA LEU A 110 -2.69 -6.62 7.66
C LEU A 110 -2.41 -8.07 7.28
N ASP A 111 -3.04 -8.59 6.24
CA ASP A 111 -2.77 -9.94 5.77
C ASP A 111 -1.29 -10.15 5.44
N ARG A 112 -0.64 -9.17 4.81
CA ARG A 112 0.80 -9.23 4.51
C ARG A 112 1.64 -9.28 5.79
N ILE A 113 1.36 -8.42 6.76
CA ILE A 113 2.09 -8.37 8.04
C ILE A 113 1.93 -9.68 8.81
N TYR A 114 0.69 -10.18 8.96
CA TYR A 114 0.41 -11.42 9.70
C TYR A 114 0.95 -12.65 8.97
N ALA A 115 0.90 -12.68 7.63
CA ALA A 115 1.50 -13.77 6.86
C ALA A 115 3.02 -13.85 7.10
N LEU A 116 3.71 -12.71 7.11
CA LEU A 116 5.16 -12.65 7.30
C LEU A 116 5.61 -12.96 8.73
N ARG A 117 4.82 -12.54 9.74
CA ARG A 117 5.21 -12.66 11.15
C ARG A 117 4.68 -13.91 11.84
N GLU A 118 3.47 -14.30 11.50
CA GLU A 118 2.71 -15.32 12.23
C GLU A 118 2.34 -16.54 11.36
N GLY A 119 2.54 -16.45 10.04
CA GLY A 119 2.26 -17.55 9.11
C GLY A 119 0.76 -17.77 8.84
N TYR A 120 -0.11 -16.83 9.20
CA TYR A 120 -1.54 -16.86 8.90
C TYR A 120 -2.04 -15.49 8.42
N GLN A 121 -3.23 -15.45 7.82
CA GLN A 121 -3.88 -14.22 7.35
C GLN A 121 -5.32 -14.07 7.85
N ILE A 122 -5.88 -12.88 7.72
CA ILE A 122 -7.16 -12.48 8.32
C ILE A 122 -8.27 -12.43 7.27
N PHE A 123 -7.97 -11.89 6.08
CA PHE A 123 -8.94 -11.58 5.03
C PHE A 123 -8.74 -12.39 3.75
N GLY A 124 -7.61 -13.11 3.60
CA GLY A 124 -7.41 -14.08 2.51
C GLY A 124 -6.71 -13.52 1.27
N SER A 125 -6.04 -12.38 1.35
CA SER A 125 -5.36 -11.74 0.21
C SER A 125 -4.01 -12.36 -0.18
N GLN A 126 -3.33 -13.07 0.73
CA GLN A 126 -2.02 -13.68 0.49
C GLN A 126 -2.18 -15.11 -0.05
N GLN A 127 -1.75 -15.33 -1.29
CA GLN A 127 -1.79 -16.65 -1.91
C GLN A 127 -0.88 -17.63 -1.16
N GLY A 128 -1.38 -18.83 -0.87
CA GLY A 128 -0.62 -19.90 -0.21
C GLY A 128 -0.48 -19.77 1.31
N VAL A 129 -1.05 -18.73 1.92
CA VAL A 129 -1.04 -18.55 3.38
C VAL A 129 -2.38 -19.05 3.95
N PRO A 130 -2.40 -19.87 5.01
CA PRO A 130 -3.64 -20.30 5.63
C PRO A 130 -4.35 -19.14 6.35
N GLY A 131 -5.68 -19.20 6.42
CA GLY A 131 -6.44 -18.30 7.29
C GLY A 131 -6.18 -18.61 8.77
N GLY A 132 -6.19 -17.57 9.61
CA GLY A 132 -6.09 -17.73 11.06
C GLY A 132 -7.32 -18.44 11.65
N THR A 133 -7.19 -18.94 12.89
CA THR A 133 -8.34 -19.47 13.63
C THR A 133 -9.39 -18.37 13.87
N PRO A 134 -10.66 -18.72 14.15
CA PRO A 134 -11.68 -17.74 14.50
C PRO A 134 -11.28 -16.80 15.63
N GLU A 135 -10.52 -17.28 16.62
CA GLU A 135 -10.01 -16.51 17.75
C GLU A 135 -8.92 -15.52 17.30
N GLN A 136 -7.98 -15.98 16.48
CA GLN A 136 -6.93 -15.12 15.91
C GLN A 136 -7.55 -14.01 15.07
N ILE A 137 -8.45 -14.35 14.14
CA ILE A 137 -9.14 -13.38 13.28
C ILE A 137 -9.90 -12.35 14.12
N ARG A 138 -10.65 -12.80 15.13
CA ARG A 138 -11.41 -11.92 16.02
C ARG A 138 -10.50 -10.97 16.79
N SER A 139 -9.42 -11.47 17.38
CA SER A 139 -8.46 -10.66 18.12
C SER A 139 -7.83 -9.56 17.27
N VAL A 140 -7.47 -9.87 16.01
CA VAL A 140 -6.91 -8.89 15.09
C VAL A 140 -7.95 -7.87 14.66
N LYS A 141 -9.18 -8.29 14.34
CA LYS A 141 -10.28 -7.37 14.01
C LYS A 141 -10.59 -6.41 15.15
N GLU A 142 -10.63 -6.90 16.39
CA GLU A 142 -10.83 -6.06 17.58
C GLU A 142 -9.69 -5.05 17.76
N LYS A 143 -8.43 -5.49 17.62
CA LYS A 143 -7.24 -4.63 17.74
C LYS A 143 -7.28 -3.44 16.79
N TYR A 144 -7.74 -3.65 15.55
CA TYR A 144 -7.78 -2.62 14.50
C TYR A 144 -9.18 -2.05 14.25
N GLN A 145 -10.16 -2.34 15.11
CA GLN A 145 -11.54 -1.86 15.00
C GLN A 145 -12.20 -2.16 13.64
N LEU A 146 -11.86 -3.30 13.06
CA LEU A 146 -12.34 -3.75 11.74
C LEU A 146 -13.64 -4.53 11.89
N ARG A 147 -14.58 -4.29 10.97
CA ARG A 147 -15.84 -5.03 10.89
C ARG A 147 -15.64 -6.42 10.27
#